data_AF-A0AA41Y9D8-F1
#
_entry.id   AF-A0AA41Y9D8-F1
#
_cell.length_a   1.000
_cell.length_b   1.000
_cell.length_c   1.000
_cell.angle_alpha   90.00
_cell.angle_beta   90.00
_cell.angle_gamma   90.00
#
_symmetry.space_group_name_H-M   'P 1'
#
loop_
_entity.id
_entity.type
_entity.pdbx_description
1 polymer ?
#
loop_
_entity_poly.entity_id
_entity_poly.type
_entity_poly.pdbx_seq_one_letter_code
_entity_poly.pdbx_strand_id
1 'polypeptide(L)'
;MEFDITHLDKTQLIQTLFAHSAPLNLGKAEYDVRKSRGENVIGLTDEECEMILLELNHFETGGLGILDYHKGKSMKLVFDKKRNGRILVDSSKYDARNGKYRFFEAMLNIFSLDEILITKKGFRQYVLVELPKHLIRPKEQENIFKNLIKHTIQKENEYGKYWAIDENNVSYMSPFIKSLLSK
;
A
#
# COMPACT_ATOMS: atom_id res chain seq x y z
N MET A 1 6.02 -3.85 7.73
CA MET A 1 6.16 -4.90 6.72
C MET A 1 6.81 -4.26 5.52
N GLU A 2 7.72 -4.95 4.86
CA GLU A 2 8.46 -4.40 3.73
C GLU A 2 8.16 -5.20 2.47
N PHE A 3 7.93 -4.49 1.38
CA PHE A 3 7.61 -5.04 0.07
C PHE A 3 8.64 -4.60 -0.96
N ASP A 4 8.92 -5.49 -1.90
CA ASP A 4 9.63 -5.17 -3.13
C ASP A 4 8.59 -4.80 -4.20
N ILE A 5 8.66 -3.56 -4.66
CA ILE A 5 7.72 -2.99 -5.62
C ILE A 5 8.41 -2.69 -6.95
N THR A 6 9.59 -3.27 -7.19
CA THR A 6 10.42 -2.97 -8.37
C THR A 6 9.66 -3.19 -9.67
N HIS A 7 8.81 -4.22 -9.77
CA HIS A 7 8.08 -4.56 -10.99
C HIS A 7 6.60 -4.17 -10.99
N LEU A 8 6.07 -3.68 -9.87
CA LEU A 8 4.67 -3.27 -9.78
C LEU A 8 4.43 -1.96 -10.54
N ASP A 9 3.22 -1.75 -11.04
CA ASP A 9 2.79 -0.43 -11.50
C ASP A 9 2.67 0.53 -10.30
N LYS A 10 3.58 1.51 -10.23
CA LYS A 10 3.62 2.47 -9.11
C LYS A 10 2.50 3.48 -9.17
N THR A 11 2.02 3.82 -10.37
CA THR A 11 0.88 4.71 -10.58
C THR A 11 -0.37 4.04 -10.02
N GLN A 12 -0.63 2.79 -10.43
CA GLN A 12 -1.76 2.02 -9.94
C GLN A 12 -1.71 1.78 -8.42
N LEU A 13 -0.52 1.50 -7.88
CA LEU A 13 -0.31 1.36 -6.43
C LEU A 13 -0.65 2.65 -5.68
N ILE A 14 -0.10 3.80 -6.09
CA ILE A 14 -0.34 5.08 -5.43
C ILE A 14 -1.82 5.49 -5.52
N GLN A 15 -2.44 5.35 -6.69
CA GLN A 15 -3.87 5.63 -6.88
C GLN A 15 -4.72 4.77 -5.95
N THR A 16 -4.42 3.48 -5.85
CA THR A 16 -5.18 2.55 -5.00
C THR A 16 -4.98 2.83 -3.52
N LEU A 17 -3.75 3.13 -3.08
CA LEU A 17 -3.48 3.58 -1.73
C LEU A 17 -4.27 4.87 -1.42
N PHE A 18 -4.29 5.84 -2.35
CA PHE A 18 -5.06 7.06 -2.17
C PHE A 18 -6.57 6.82 -2.04
N ALA A 19 -7.12 5.94 -2.88
CA ALA A 19 -8.51 5.54 -2.80
C ALA A 19 -8.85 4.84 -1.47
N HIS A 20 -7.92 4.02 -0.95
CA HIS A 20 -8.06 3.30 0.33
C HIS A 20 -7.80 4.15 1.57
N SER A 21 -7.14 5.30 1.42
CA SER A 21 -6.89 6.22 2.52
C SER A 21 -8.14 7.00 2.89
N ALA A 22 -8.30 7.29 4.18
CA ALA A 22 -9.44 8.03 4.71
C ALA A 22 -9.01 9.43 5.15
N PRO A 23 -9.90 10.44 5.00
CA PRO A 23 -9.65 11.74 5.59
C PRO A 23 -9.70 11.64 7.13
N LEU A 24 -8.73 12.26 7.80
CA LEU A 24 -8.56 12.19 9.25
C LEU A 24 -8.22 13.56 9.84
N ASN A 25 -8.68 13.80 11.07
CA ASN A 25 -8.40 15.02 11.85
C ASN A 25 -8.65 16.30 11.01
N LEU A 26 -7.67 17.22 10.98
CA LEU A 26 -7.74 18.47 10.23
C LEU A 26 -7.95 18.27 8.72
N GLY A 27 -7.48 17.14 8.16
CA GLY A 27 -7.68 16.81 6.76
C GLY A 27 -9.15 16.53 6.39
N LYS A 28 -10.01 16.24 7.37
CA LYS A 28 -11.44 16.03 7.11
C LYS A 28 -12.15 17.31 6.66
N ALA A 29 -11.83 18.44 7.27
CA ALA A 29 -12.42 19.72 6.89
C ALA A 29 -12.01 20.11 5.45
N GLU A 30 -10.74 19.92 5.09
CA GLU A 30 -10.27 20.14 3.72
C GLU A 30 -11.00 19.23 2.73
N TYR A 31 -11.08 17.92 3.03
CA TYR A 31 -11.76 16.94 2.20
C TYR A 31 -13.23 17.33 1.97
N ASP A 32 -13.96 17.68 3.02
CA ASP A 32 -15.39 18.03 2.95
C ASP A 32 -15.61 19.33 2.15
N VAL A 33 -14.75 20.34 2.29
CA VAL A 33 -14.82 21.59 1.51
C VAL A 33 -14.52 21.37 0.04
N ARG A 34 -13.45 20.64 -0.30
CA ARG A 34 -13.12 20.33 -1.70
C ARG A 34 -14.21 19.47 -2.35
N LYS A 35 -14.73 18.49 -1.60
CA LYS A 35 -15.84 17.64 -2.05
C LYS A 35 -17.10 18.47 -2.33
N SER A 36 -17.44 19.43 -1.48
CA SER A 36 -18.63 20.29 -1.70
C SER A 36 -18.49 21.22 -2.89
N ARG A 37 -17.24 21.54 -3.30
CA ARG A 37 -16.93 22.27 -4.54
C ARG A 37 -16.92 21.40 -5.80
N GLY A 38 -17.16 20.09 -5.67
CA GLY A 38 -17.16 19.15 -6.79
C GLY A 38 -15.76 18.74 -7.27
N GLU A 39 -14.71 18.96 -6.47
CA GLU A 39 -13.36 18.51 -6.81
C GLU A 39 -13.23 16.98 -6.72
N ASN A 40 -12.36 16.38 -7.55
CA ASN A 40 -12.02 14.96 -7.43
C ASN A 40 -11.12 14.70 -6.22
N VAL A 41 -11.75 14.42 -5.08
CA VAL A 41 -11.09 14.08 -3.81
C VAL A 41 -10.98 12.57 -3.55
N ILE A 42 -11.56 11.76 -4.41
CA ILE A 42 -11.60 10.30 -4.22
C ILE A 42 -10.35 9.64 -4.82
N GLY A 43 -9.87 10.14 -5.96
CA GLY A 43 -8.73 9.60 -6.70
C GLY A 43 -7.61 10.60 -6.98
N LEU A 44 -6.53 10.05 -7.52
CA LEU A 44 -5.42 10.78 -8.14
C LEU A 44 -5.49 10.58 -9.65
N THR A 45 -5.19 11.63 -10.43
CA THR A 45 -5.01 11.48 -11.89
C THR A 45 -3.64 10.92 -12.20
N ASP A 46 -3.43 10.49 -13.46
CA ASP A 46 -2.13 9.99 -13.91
C ASP A 46 -1.06 11.10 -13.83
N GLU A 47 -1.41 12.33 -14.18
CA GLU A 47 -0.50 13.48 -14.08
C GLU A 47 -0.11 13.78 -12.63
N GLU A 48 -1.04 13.66 -11.67
CA GLU A 48 -0.72 13.78 -10.24
C GLU A 48 0.28 12.70 -9.81
N CYS A 49 0.11 11.46 -10.29
CA CYS A 49 1.01 10.37 -10.01
C CYS A 49 2.39 10.53 -10.66
N GLU A 50 2.46 11.02 -11.90
CA GLU A 50 3.72 11.34 -12.57
C GLU A 50 4.53 12.39 -11.80
N MET A 51 3.87 13.46 -11.33
CA MET A 51 4.51 14.48 -10.51
C MET A 51 5.04 13.91 -9.19
N ILE A 52 4.26 13.05 -8.53
CA ILE A 52 4.67 12.37 -7.29
C ILE A 52 5.87 11.46 -7.55
N LEU A 53 5.88 10.72 -8.65
CA LEU A 53 6.91 9.75 -9.00
C LEU A 53 8.14 10.37 -9.66
N LEU A 54 8.12 11.68 -9.94
CA LEU A 54 9.17 12.38 -10.67
C LEU A 54 10.55 12.13 -10.05
N GLU A 55 10.70 12.36 -8.74
CA GLU A 55 11.99 12.17 -8.05
C GLU A 55 12.46 10.70 -8.10
N LEU A 56 11.56 9.74 -7.91
CA LEU A 56 11.90 8.32 -7.96
C LEU A 56 12.44 7.89 -9.34
N ASN A 57 11.88 8.47 -10.40
CA ASN A 57 12.24 8.18 -11.78
C ASN A 57 13.58 8.82 -12.17
N HIS A 58 13.91 9.98 -11.61
CA HIS A 58 15.13 10.74 -11.97
C HIS A 58 16.36 10.35 -11.16
N PHE A 59 16.21 9.92 -9.91
CA PHE A 59 17.37 9.55 -9.08
C PHE A 59 17.84 8.12 -9.36
N GLU A 60 19.15 7.93 -9.47
CA GLU A 60 19.75 6.58 -9.56
C GLU A 60 19.56 5.80 -8.26
N THR A 61 19.67 6.49 -7.12
CA THR A 61 19.38 5.97 -5.78
C THR A 61 18.80 7.03 -4.89
N GLY A 62 17.99 6.63 -3.91
CA GLY A 62 17.43 7.56 -2.93
C GLY A 62 16.03 7.14 -2.49
N GLY A 63 15.45 7.97 -1.63
CA GLY A 63 14.09 7.77 -1.16
C GLY A 63 13.15 8.81 -1.77
N LEU A 64 12.05 8.39 -2.40
CA LEU A 64 10.88 9.25 -2.60
C LEU A 64 10.02 9.16 -1.35
N GLY A 65 9.89 10.27 -0.63
CA GLY A 65 8.97 10.38 0.50
C GLY A 65 7.66 11.02 0.06
N ILE A 66 6.59 10.24 -0.09
CA ILE A 66 5.24 10.82 -0.09
C ILE A 66 4.90 11.02 1.38
N LEU A 67 5.20 12.21 1.91
CA LEU A 67 5.15 12.47 3.35
C LEU A 67 3.81 13.03 3.82
N ASP A 68 2.90 13.38 2.90
CA ASP A 68 1.88 14.38 3.19
C ASP A 68 0.43 13.87 3.28
N TYR A 69 -0.45 14.81 3.64
CA TYR A 69 -1.87 14.77 3.34
C TYR A 69 -2.10 15.31 1.94
N HIS A 70 -2.84 14.59 1.10
CA HIS A 70 -3.29 15.10 -0.19
C HIS A 70 -4.81 15.13 -0.24
N LYS A 71 -5.39 16.29 -0.58
CA LYS A 71 -6.85 16.51 -0.59
C LYS A 71 -7.52 16.04 0.72
N GLY A 72 -6.86 16.28 1.86
CA GLY A 72 -7.33 15.87 3.19
C GLY A 72 -7.09 14.40 3.60
N LYS A 73 -6.52 13.55 2.73
CA LYS A 73 -6.26 12.13 3.00
C LYS A 73 -4.78 11.84 3.29
N SER A 74 -4.48 10.93 4.23
CA SER A 74 -3.10 10.65 4.66
C SER A 74 -2.38 9.62 3.78
N MET A 75 -1.27 10.02 3.16
CA MET A 75 -0.51 9.22 2.19
C MET A 75 0.95 9.02 2.58
N LYS A 76 1.22 8.80 3.86
CA LYS A 76 2.60 8.71 4.36
C LYS A 76 3.28 7.40 3.95
N LEU A 77 4.08 7.40 2.88
CA LEU A 77 4.91 6.28 2.44
C LEU A 77 6.29 6.75 1.96
N VAL A 78 7.26 5.83 1.96
CA VAL A 78 8.61 6.09 1.46
C VAL A 78 9.02 4.95 0.55
N PHE A 79 9.26 5.24 -0.72
CA PHE A 79 9.86 4.33 -1.67
C PHE A 79 11.37 4.53 -1.64
N ASP A 80 12.14 3.45 -1.53
CA ASP A 80 13.58 3.45 -1.36
C ASP A 80 14.23 2.69 -2.52
N LYS A 81 14.81 3.45 -3.46
CA LYS A 81 15.48 2.94 -4.64
C LYS A 81 16.96 2.67 -4.33
N LYS A 82 17.34 1.41 -4.43
CA LYS A 82 18.68 0.89 -4.18
C LYS A 82 19.57 1.05 -5.41
N ARG A 83 20.89 0.96 -5.20
CA ARG A 83 21.92 1.04 -6.26
C ARG A 83 21.73 0.02 -7.38
N ASN A 84 21.16 -1.13 -7.08
CA ASN A 84 20.88 -2.17 -8.07
C ASN A 84 19.52 -1.99 -8.79
N GLY A 85 18.85 -0.84 -8.61
CA GLY A 85 17.54 -0.57 -9.21
C GLY A 85 16.35 -1.11 -8.44
N ARG A 86 16.57 -1.93 -7.39
CA ARG A 86 15.50 -2.47 -6.53
C ARG A 86 14.77 -1.33 -5.81
N ILE A 87 13.44 -1.34 -5.82
CA ILE A 87 12.60 -0.36 -5.12
C ILE A 87 11.85 -1.04 -3.99
N LEU A 88 12.09 -0.59 -2.76
CA LEU A 88 11.48 -1.12 -1.55
C LEU A 88 10.52 -0.12 -0.91
N VAL A 89 9.52 -0.62 -0.20
CA VAL A 89 8.61 0.21 0.59
C VAL A 89 8.34 -0.42 1.96
N ASP A 90 8.48 0.36 3.03
CA ASP A 90 8.02 -0.02 4.37
C ASP A 90 6.59 0.49 4.58
N SER A 91 5.64 -0.44 4.64
CA SER A 91 4.20 -0.12 4.77
C SER A 91 3.83 0.47 6.13
N SER A 92 4.72 0.39 7.13
CA SER A 92 4.37 0.68 8.52
C SER A 92 3.89 2.13 8.68
N LYS A 93 4.49 3.10 7.97
CA LYS A 93 4.09 4.52 8.04
C LYS A 93 2.67 4.76 7.50
N TYR A 94 2.32 4.08 6.41
CA TYR A 94 1.00 4.19 5.80
C TYR A 94 -0.06 3.50 6.67
N ASP A 95 0.24 2.29 7.14
CA ASP A 95 -0.66 1.49 7.98
C ASP A 95 -0.89 2.13 9.36
N ALA A 96 0.09 2.87 9.90
CA ALA A 96 -0.10 3.65 11.14
C ALA A 96 -1.17 4.74 11.01
N ARG A 97 -1.34 5.28 9.79
CA ARG A 97 -2.27 6.38 9.50
C ARG A 97 -3.62 5.89 9.03
N ASN A 98 -3.65 4.79 8.28
CA ASN A 98 -4.87 4.33 7.62
C ASN A 98 -5.46 3.05 8.26
N GLY A 99 -4.70 2.37 9.11
CA GLY A 99 -5.08 1.12 9.76
C GLY A 99 -4.19 -0.05 9.33
N LYS A 100 -4.00 -1.00 10.26
CA LYS A 100 -3.14 -2.17 10.06
C LYS A 100 -3.56 -2.96 8.81
N TYR A 101 -2.58 -3.40 8.02
CA TYR A 101 -2.75 -4.13 6.77
C TYR A 101 -3.43 -3.37 5.62
N ARG A 102 -3.69 -2.06 5.71
CA ARG A 102 -4.30 -1.29 4.60
C ARG A 102 -3.43 -1.27 3.35
N PHE A 103 -2.12 -1.16 3.50
CA PHE A 103 -1.21 -1.22 2.36
C PHE A 103 -1.28 -2.56 1.64
N PHE A 104 -1.26 -3.66 2.42
CA PHE A 104 -1.33 -5.00 1.87
C PHE A 104 -2.70 -5.29 1.24
N GLU A 105 -3.79 -4.84 1.87
CA GLU A 105 -5.13 -4.89 1.28
C GLU A 105 -5.20 -4.14 -0.07
N ALA A 106 -4.61 -2.95 -0.15
CA ALA A 106 -4.57 -2.17 -1.38
C ALA A 106 -3.85 -2.94 -2.48
N MET A 107 -2.67 -3.53 -2.20
CA MET A 107 -1.96 -4.38 -3.16
C MET A 107 -2.80 -5.58 -3.61
N LEU A 108 -3.41 -6.29 -2.67
CA LEU A 108 -4.25 -7.47 -2.92
C LEU A 108 -5.49 -7.17 -3.78
N ASN A 109 -5.89 -5.90 -3.92
CA ASN A 109 -7.02 -5.50 -4.74
C ASN A 109 -6.68 -5.30 -6.21
N ILE A 110 -5.40 -5.13 -6.54
CA ILE A 110 -4.96 -4.73 -7.88
C ILE A 110 -3.90 -5.64 -8.49
N PHE A 111 -3.08 -6.29 -7.65
CA PHE A 111 -2.00 -7.16 -8.09
C PHE A 111 -2.33 -8.62 -7.79
N SER A 112 -1.88 -9.53 -8.66
CA SER A 112 -1.97 -10.96 -8.39
C SER A 112 -1.02 -11.37 -7.27
N LEU A 113 -1.26 -12.53 -6.66
CA LEU A 113 -0.52 -12.95 -5.46
C LEU A 113 0.97 -13.21 -5.75
N ASP A 114 1.30 -13.63 -6.97
CA ASP A 114 2.66 -13.87 -7.44
C ASP A 114 3.45 -12.57 -7.68
N GLU A 115 2.78 -11.44 -7.96
CA GLU A 115 3.41 -10.12 -8.07
C GLU A 115 3.77 -9.53 -6.69
N ILE A 116 3.13 -9.99 -5.61
CA ILE A 116 3.32 -9.42 -4.28
C ILE A 116 4.53 -10.05 -3.59
N LEU A 117 5.66 -9.34 -3.64
CA LEU A 117 6.93 -9.78 -3.08
C LEU A 117 7.18 -9.17 -1.69
N ILE A 118 7.21 -10.01 -0.64
CA ILE A 118 7.43 -9.56 0.74
C ILE A 118 8.90 -9.77 1.12
N THR A 119 9.62 -8.70 1.46
CA THR A 119 11.05 -8.80 1.87
C THR A 119 11.20 -8.94 3.38
N LYS A 120 10.30 -8.33 4.16
CA LYS A 120 10.29 -8.44 5.63
C LYS A 120 8.86 -8.61 6.15
N LYS A 121 8.60 -9.76 6.78
CA LYS A 121 7.33 -10.07 7.45
C LYS A 121 7.19 -9.27 8.75
N GLY A 122 5.95 -8.89 9.07
CA GLY A 122 5.62 -8.25 10.34
C GLY A 122 5.80 -6.73 10.34
N PHE A 123 5.36 -6.10 11.41
CA PHE A 123 5.38 -4.65 11.59
C PHE A 123 6.37 -4.27 12.70
N ARG A 124 6.95 -3.07 12.58
CA ARG A 124 7.76 -2.52 13.67
C ARG A 124 6.86 -2.29 14.88
N GLN A 125 7.22 -2.86 16.03
CA GLN A 125 6.36 -2.91 17.23
C GLN A 125 5.80 -1.54 17.62
N TYR A 126 6.64 -0.50 17.65
CA TYR A 126 6.26 0.86 18.07
C TYR A 126 5.26 1.57 17.14
N VAL A 127 5.05 1.08 15.93
CA VAL A 127 4.21 1.78 14.93
C VAL A 127 2.72 1.48 15.11
N LEU A 128 2.36 0.39 15.79
CA LEU A 128 0.98 -0.13 15.79
C LEU A 128 0.33 -0.29 17.18
N VAL A 129 1.02 0.05 18.27
CA VAL A 129 0.53 -0.21 19.65
C VAL A 129 -0.72 0.61 20.00
N GLU A 130 -0.93 1.76 19.33
CA GLU A 130 -1.98 2.72 19.68
C GLU A 130 -2.87 3.13 18.50
N LEU A 131 -3.20 2.19 17.60
CA LEU A 131 -4.13 2.51 16.51
C LEU A 131 -5.51 2.89 17.06
N PRO A 132 -6.08 4.06 16.68
CA PRO A 132 -7.45 4.43 16.97
C PRO A 132 -8.43 3.31 16.60
N LYS A 133 -9.48 3.10 17.41
CA LYS A 133 -10.45 1.99 17.21
C LYS A 133 -11.02 1.91 15.79
N HIS A 134 -11.28 3.05 15.14
CA HIS A 134 -11.83 3.11 13.79
C HIS A 134 -10.82 2.71 12.69
N LEU A 135 -9.52 2.66 13.00
CA LEU A 135 -8.46 2.17 12.13
C LEU A 135 -8.11 0.70 12.40
N ILE A 136 -8.68 0.11 13.46
CA ILE A 136 -8.54 -1.31 13.76
C ILE A 136 -9.44 -2.09 12.80
N ARG A 137 -8.88 -3.15 12.21
CA ARG A 137 -9.62 -4.02 11.30
C ARG A 137 -10.54 -4.99 12.04
N PRO A 138 -11.63 -5.42 11.39
CA PRO A 138 -12.36 -6.60 11.84
C PRO A 138 -11.40 -7.79 11.98
N LYS A 139 -11.58 -8.56 13.06
CA LYS A 139 -10.72 -9.71 13.39
C LYS A 139 -10.66 -10.75 12.26
N GLU A 140 -11.77 -10.95 11.57
CA GLU A 140 -11.86 -11.86 10.40
C GLU A 140 -10.92 -11.43 9.28
N GLN A 141 -10.92 -10.14 8.94
CA GLN A 141 -10.04 -9.61 7.90
C GLN A 141 -8.56 -9.70 8.32
N GLU A 142 -8.26 -9.43 9.59
CA GLU A 142 -6.91 -9.60 10.12
C GLU A 142 -6.44 -11.07 10.02
N ASN A 143 -7.33 -12.03 10.30
CA ASN A 143 -7.03 -13.46 10.18
C ASN A 143 -6.74 -13.86 8.73
N ILE A 144 -7.48 -13.34 7.75
CA ILE A 144 -7.22 -13.58 6.32
C ILE A 144 -5.80 -13.12 5.95
N PHE A 145 -5.43 -11.88 6.31
CA PHE A 145 -4.10 -11.36 5.98
C PHE A 145 -2.98 -12.09 6.71
N LYS A 146 -3.19 -12.48 7.98
CA LYS A 146 -2.24 -13.34 8.71
C LYS A 146 -2.10 -14.71 8.04
N ASN A 147 -3.20 -15.28 7.55
CA ASN A 147 -3.19 -16.57 6.87
C ASN A 147 -2.37 -16.51 5.57
N LEU A 148 -2.56 -15.45 4.76
CA LEU A 148 -1.76 -15.20 3.56
C LEU A 148 -0.26 -15.10 3.89
N ILE A 149 0.10 -14.27 4.88
CA ILE A 149 1.52 -14.07 5.26
C ILE A 149 2.13 -15.36 5.84
N LYS A 150 1.35 -16.16 6.57
CA LYS A 150 1.79 -17.45 7.13
C LYS A 150 2.12 -18.44 6.01
N HIS A 151 1.30 -18.50 4.96
CA HIS A 151 1.51 -19.39 3.82
C HIS A 151 2.27 -18.67 2.71
N THR A 152 3.52 -18.34 3.03
CA THR A 152 4.47 -17.81 2.05
C THR A 152 5.70 -18.71 2.00
N ILE A 153 6.24 -18.89 0.80
CA ILE A 153 7.47 -19.64 0.56
C ILE A 153 8.61 -18.66 0.30
N GLN A 154 9.78 -18.94 0.87
CA GLN A 154 10.98 -18.16 0.58
C GLN A 154 11.48 -18.51 -0.82
N LYS A 155 11.67 -17.48 -1.65
CA LYS A 155 12.23 -17.55 -2.99
C LYS A 155 13.41 -16.58 -3.09
N GLU A 156 14.12 -16.63 -4.21
CA GLU A 156 15.25 -15.76 -4.50
C GLU A 156 15.17 -15.26 -5.95
N ASN A 157 15.58 -14.02 -6.16
CA ASN A 157 15.73 -13.40 -7.47
C ASN A 157 17.08 -12.65 -7.53
N GLU A 158 17.34 -11.91 -8.60
CA GLU A 158 18.55 -11.10 -8.79
C GLU A 158 18.79 -10.06 -7.68
N TYR A 159 17.76 -9.71 -6.92
CA TYR A 159 17.82 -8.76 -5.80
C TYR A 159 17.93 -9.44 -4.42
N GLY A 160 17.92 -10.77 -4.36
CA GLY A 160 18.06 -11.59 -3.16
C GLY A 160 16.78 -12.27 -2.71
N LYS A 161 16.70 -12.60 -1.42
CA LYS A 161 15.59 -13.38 -0.86
C LYS A 161 14.31 -12.55 -0.70
N TYR A 162 13.18 -13.19 -0.96
CA TYR A 162 11.85 -12.65 -0.72
C TYR A 162 10.88 -13.78 -0.33
N TRP A 163 9.69 -13.42 0.11
CA TRP A 163 8.60 -14.33 0.43
C TRP A 163 7.47 -14.11 -0.59
N ALA A 164 7.14 -15.15 -1.34
CA ALA A 164 5.98 -15.20 -2.23
C ALA A 164 4.82 -15.87 -1.51
N ILE A 165 3.58 -15.44 -1.77
CA ILE A 165 2.39 -16.13 -1.28
C ILE A 165 2.27 -17.48 -2.02
N ASP A 166 2.01 -18.55 -1.27
CA ASP A 166 1.89 -19.89 -1.84
C ASP A 166 0.46 -20.20 -2.23
N GLU A 167 0.16 -19.99 -3.51
CA GLU A 167 -1.16 -20.20 -4.08
C GLU A 167 -1.64 -21.67 -4.04
N ASN A 168 -0.71 -22.64 -3.86
CA ASN A 168 -1.09 -24.04 -3.69
C ASN A 168 -1.71 -24.32 -2.32
N ASN A 169 -1.39 -23.49 -1.32
CA ASN A 169 -1.82 -23.67 0.07
C ASN A 169 -2.84 -22.62 0.52
N VAL A 170 -2.98 -21.50 -0.20
CA VAL A 170 -3.99 -20.48 0.08
C VAL A 170 -4.62 -19.97 -1.22
N SER A 171 -5.95 -19.98 -1.25
CA SER A 171 -6.73 -19.22 -2.22
C SER A 171 -7.18 -17.90 -1.61
N TYR A 172 -6.96 -16.80 -2.32
CA TYR A 172 -7.54 -15.50 -1.98
C TYR A 172 -8.02 -14.81 -3.25
N MET A 173 -9.27 -14.35 -3.21
CA MET A 173 -9.83 -13.47 -4.22
C MET A 173 -10.27 -12.21 -3.51
N SER A 174 -9.73 -11.06 -3.94
CA SER A 174 -10.14 -9.78 -3.39
C SER A 174 -11.65 -9.57 -3.58
N PRO A 175 -12.36 -9.03 -2.58
CA PRO A 175 -13.75 -8.59 -2.75
C PRO A 175 -13.94 -7.62 -3.92
N PHE A 176 -12.93 -6.80 -4.22
CA PHE A 176 -12.96 -5.87 -5.35
C PHE A 176 -12.98 -6.64 -6.68
N ILE A 177 -12.01 -7.53 -6.89
CA ILE A 177 -11.93 -8.40 -8.08
C ILE A 177 -13.20 -9.25 -8.21
N LYS A 178 -13.67 -9.84 -7.10
CA LYS A 178 -14.92 -10.61 -7.08
C LYS A 178 -16.11 -9.79 -7.58
N SER A 179 -16.20 -8.51 -7.20
CA SER A 179 -17.30 -7.63 -7.62
C SER A 179 -17.23 -7.21 -9.08
N LEU A 180 -16.02 -7.14 -9.65
CA LEU A 180 -15.82 -6.93 -11.09
C LEU A 180 -16.23 -8.16 -11.91
N LEU A 181 -15.91 -9.36 -11.43
CA LEU A 181 -16.23 -10.63 -12.10
C LEU A 181 -17.70 -11.05 -11.96
N SER A 182 -18.46 -10.45 -11.04
CA SER A 182 -19.88 -10.72 -10.82
C SER A 182 -20.82 -9.82 -11.64
N LYS A 183 -20.29 -9.00 -12.54
CA LYS A 183 -21.05 -8.18 -13.49
C LYS A 183 -20.94 -8.76 -14.89
#